data_AF-A0AAP9U7U4-F1
#
_entry.id   AF-A0AAP9U7U4-F1
#
_cell.length_a   1.000
_cell.length_b   1.000
_cell.length_c   1.000
_cell.angle_alpha   90.00
_cell.angle_beta   90.00
_cell.angle_gamma   90.00
#
_symmetry.space_group_name_H-M   'P 1'
#
loop_
_entity.id
_entity.type
_entity.pdbx_description
1 polymer ?
#
loop_
_entity_poly.entity_id
_entity_poly.type
_entity_poly.pdbx_seq_one_letter_code
_entity_poly.pdbx_strand_id
1 'polypeptide(L)'
;MNIFKLRTTDTEFFTLSKSEFEQKTALKEPWYNHLADHERHFAVCPACNNSTQILHLYNETQTLHAKHDLGVAVGRQDRQTLQYCPYYSGKSAMTENSRRANEDAVSFEIKRILIDNFDRVIYFIKKTIGIRLSHRGQMARLENYQNSRGWLYTGANLINIPWIFLYQGRAGTLAGQGITNETIRDVLVAWDDDITFDSYNQIVFPAGKYLDINISFLDHRQNIVDETLDESIAMRITGNDGEVIHTERITFNHDYFTRLINSGNHQFRNPEQVALAASILK
;
A
#
# COMPACT_ATOMS: atom_id res chain seq x y z
N MET A 1 -13.55 -10.35 6.80
CA MET A 1 -12.96 -9.66 5.62
C MET A 1 -13.80 -9.93 4.39
N ASN A 2 -14.03 -8.94 3.55
CA ASN A 2 -14.86 -9.05 2.34
C ASN A 2 -14.05 -9.15 1.03
N ILE A 3 -12.77 -9.52 1.11
CA ILE A 3 -11.92 -9.79 -0.04
C ILE A 3 -11.21 -11.12 0.11
N PHE A 4 -10.84 -11.75 -1.01
CA PHE A 4 -10.12 -13.02 -1.01
C PHE A 4 -9.20 -13.14 -2.23
N LYS A 5 -8.22 -14.03 -2.14
CA LYS A 5 -7.49 -14.57 -3.30
C LYS A 5 -7.38 -16.08 -3.17
N LEU A 6 -6.98 -16.76 -4.23
CA LEU A 6 -6.90 -18.21 -4.23
C LEU A 6 -5.53 -18.71 -3.80
N ARG A 7 -4.44 -18.13 -4.32
CA ARG A 7 -3.08 -18.62 -4.02
C ARG A 7 -2.26 -17.56 -3.32
N THR A 8 -1.30 -18.02 -2.52
CA THR A 8 -0.32 -17.14 -1.85
C THR A 8 0.53 -16.36 -2.85
N THR A 9 0.77 -16.93 -4.04
CA THR A 9 1.51 -16.31 -5.14
C THR A 9 0.70 -15.27 -5.92
N ASP A 10 -0.63 -15.27 -5.80
CA ASP A 10 -1.46 -14.30 -6.49
C ASP A 10 -1.26 -12.93 -5.83
N THR A 11 -1.07 -11.89 -6.64
CA THR A 11 -1.12 -10.51 -6.12
C THR A 11 -2.50 -9.90 -6.32
N GLU A 12 -3.24 -10.36 -7.33
CA GLU A 12 -4.65 -10.04 -7.54
C GLU A 12 -5.52 -10.62 -6.42
N PHE A 13 -6.58 -9.89 -6.06
CA PHE A 13 -7.63 -10.33 -5.16
C PHE A 13 -8.98 -9.84 -5.66
N PHE A 14 -10.05 -10.40 -5.10
CA PHE A 14 -11.41 -10.16 -5.52
C PHE A 14 -12.30 -9.81 -4.32
N THR A 15 -13.30 -8.97 -4.56
CA THR A 15 -14.38 -8.76 -3.60
C THR A 15 -15.17 -10.04 -3.45
N LEU A 16 -15.41 -10.43 -2.20
CA LEU A 16 -16.11 -11.64 -1.86
C LEU A 16 -17.61 -11.48 -2.15
N SER A 17 -18.08 -12.28 -3.10
CA SER A 17 -19.50 -12.54 -3.34
C SER A 17 -19.67 -14.03 -3.66
N LYS A 18 -20.89 -14.55 -3.56
CA LYS A 18 -21.19 -15.92 -3.97
C LYS A 18 -20.75 -16.17 -5.41
N SER A 19 -21.24 -15.37 -6.36
CA SER A 19 -20.95 -15.55 -7.77
C SER A 19 -19.46 -15.46 -8.10
N GLU A 20 -18.75 -14.48 -7.51
CA GLU A 20 -17.32 -14.32 -7.74
C GLU A 20 -16.53 -15.52 -7.19
N PHE A 21 -16.87 -15.98 -5.99
CA PHE A 21 -16.19 -17.12 -5.37
C PHE A 21 -16.42 -18.41 -6.17
N GLU A 22 -17.67 -18.71 -6.57
CA GLU A 22 -18.01 -19.89 -7.38
C GLU A 22 -17.29 -19.86 -8.73
N GLN A 23 -17.26 -18.69 -9.39
CA GLN A 23 -16.58 -18.54 -10.69
C GLN A 23 -15.07 -18.75 -10.57
N LYS A 24 -14.42 -18.13 -9.57
CA LYS A 24 -12.96 -18.21 -9.40
C LYS A 24 -12.50 -19.59 -8.98
N THR A 25 -13.29 -20.28 -8.16
CA THR A 25 -12.95 -21.63 -7.64
C THR A 25 -13.42 -22.75 -8.56
N ALA A 26 -14.32 -22.47 -9.49
CA ALA A 26 -15.06 -23.46 -10.28
C ALA A 26 -15.71 -24.56 -9.43
N LEU A 27 -16.05 -24.25 -8.16
CA LEU A 27 -16.61 -25.20 -7.19
C LEU A 27 -15.70 -26.40 -6.88
N LYS A 28 -14.37 -26.25 -7.02
CA LYS A 28 -13.41 -27.35 -6.90
C LYS A 28 -12.56 -27.29 -5.64
N GLU A 29 -12.01 -28.45 -5.29
CA GLU A 29 -10.89 -28.55 -4.37
C GLU A 29 -9.69 -27.69 -4.84
N PRO A 30 -8.88 -27.15 -3.90
CA PRO A 30 -9.00 -27.30 -2.45
C PRO A 30 -9.95 -26.29 -1.79
N TRP A 31 -10.65 -25.46 -2.58
CA TRP A 31 -11.47 -24.36 -2.08
C TRP A 31 -12.81 -24.82 -1.53
N TYR A 32 -13.35 -25.90 -2.08
CA TYR A 32 -14.52 -26.61 -1.57
C TYR A 32 -14.08 -27.90 -0.90
N ASN A 33 -14.45 -28.08 0.38
CA ASN A 33 -14.25 -29.33 1.09
C ASN A 33 -15.61 -29.98 1.37
N HIS A 34 -15.93 -31.00 0.57
CA HIS A 34 -17.16 -31.78 0.67
C HIS A 34 -17.02 -32.99 1.62
N LEU A 35 -15.83 -33.23 2.19
CA LEU A 35 -15.55 -34.38 3.08
C LEU A 35 -15.82 -34.07 4.56
N ALA A 36 -16.05 -32.80 4.91
CA ALA A 36 -16.43 -32.40 6.26
C ALA A 36 -17.94 -32.64 6.51
N ASP A 37 -18.34 -32.77 7.79
CA ASP A 37 -19.75 -32.95 8.19
C ASP A 37 -20.69 -31.87 7.59
N HIS A 38 -20.12 -30.70 7.34
CA HIS A 38 -20.74 -29.61 6.60
C HIS A 38 -19.76 -29.12 5.53
N GLU A 39 -20.26 -28.76 4.35
CA GLU A 39 -19.42 -28.18 3.29
C GLU A 39 -18.71 -26.92 3.81
N ARG A 40 -17.39 -26.87 3.62
CA ARG A 40 -16.55 -25.74 4.00
C ARG A 40 -15.88 -25.13 2.79
N HIS A 41 -15.77 -23.81 2.81
CA HIS A 41 -15.21 -23.01 1.72
C HIS A 41 -13.94 -22.31 2.21
N PHE A 42 -12.88 -22.34 1.41
CA PHE A 42 -11.57 -21.85 1.81
C PHE A 42 -10.97 -20.91 0.77
N ALA A 43 -10.14 -19.98 1.24
CA ALA A 43 -9.40 -19.04 0.43
C ALA A 43 -8.13 -18.56 1.15
N VAL A 44 -7.40 -17.63 0.55
CA VAL A 44 -6.20 -17.00 1.10
C VAL A 44 -6.47 -15.52 1.39
N CYS A 45 -6.01 -15.04 2.55
CA CYS A 45 -6.07 -13.62 2.89
C CYS A 45 -5.14 -12.80 1.97
N PRO A 46 -5.65 -11.79 1.24
CA PRO A 46 -4.81 -10.97 0.37
C PRO A 46 -3.73 -10.18 1.10
N ALA A 47 -3.99 -9.76 2.35
CA ALA A 47 -3.09 -8.88 3.10
C ALA A 47 -1.89 -9.61 3.75
N CYS A 48 -2.04 -10.89 4.14
CA CYS A 48 -1.02 -11.62 4.90
C CYS A 48 -0.71 -13.04 4.42
N ASN A 49 -1.35 -13.52 3.35
CA ASN A 49 -1.17 -14.87 2.80
C ASN A 49 -1.59 -16.05 3.70
N ASN A 50 -2.17 -15.79 4.89
CA ASN A 50 -2.71 -16.87 5.72
C ASN A 50 -4.01 -17.46 5.16
N SER A 51 -4.22 -18.73 5.46
CA SER A 51 -5.46 -19.45 5.17
C SER A 51 -6.68 -18.77 5.80
N THR A 52 -7.80 -18.84 5.08
CA THR A 52 -9.10 -18.32 5.51
C THR A 52 -10.21 -19.29 5.19
N GLN A 53 -11.25 -19.29 6.00
CA GLN A 53 -12.53 -19.92 5.70
C GLN A 53 -13.52 -18.83 5.26
N ILE A 54 -14.25 -19.09 4.17
CA ILE A 54 -15.41 -18.29 3.79
C ILE A 54 -16.60 -18.78 4.60
N LEU A 55 -17.22 -17.87 5.33
CA LEU A 55 -18.39 -18.14 6.16
C LEU A 55 -19.63 -17.57 5.48
N HIS A 56 -20.75 -18.30 5.62
CA HIS A 56 -22.07 -17.84 5.16
C HIS A 56 -22.22 -17.69 3.64
N LEU A 57 -21.40 -18.39 2.83
CA LEU A 57 -21.43 -18.30 1.34
C LEU A 57 -22.84 -18.51 0.74
N TYR A 58 -23.60 -19.44 1.32
CA TYR A 58 -24.95 -19.80 0.89
C TYR A 58 -26.05 -19.40 1.89
N ASN A 59 -25.72 -18.57 2.89
CA ASN A 59 -26.69 -18.13 3.88
C ASN A 59 -27.17 -16.70 3.56
N GLU A 60 -28.47 -16.54 3.34
CA GLU A 60 -29.08 -15.26 2.94
C GLU A 60 -29.31 -14.28 4.11
N THR A 61 -29.24 -14.77 5.35
CA THR A 61 -29.55 -14.02 6.57
C THR A 61 -28.31 -13.56 7.34
N GLN A 62 -27.15 -14.13 7.04
CA GLN A 62 -25.88 -13.84 7.71
C GLN A 62 -24.90 -13.16 6.76
N THR A 63 -24.10 -12.23 7.27
CA THR A 63 -23.11 -11.50 6.46
C THR A 63 -22.02 -12.45 5.95
N LEU A 64 -21.91 -12.56 4.63
CA LEU A 64 -20.82 -13.25 3.95
C LEU A 64 -19.48 -12.57 4.25
N HIS A 65 -18.54 -13.34 4.82
CA HIS A 65 -17.19 -12.85 5.09
C HIS A 65 -16.18 -13.99 5.15
N ALA A 66 -14.92 -13.67 4.89
CA ALA A 66 -13.80 -14.55 5.15
C ALA A 66 -13.21 -14.30 6.55
N LYS A 67 -12.79 -15.38 7.20
CA LYS A 67 -12.15 -15.38 8.52
C LYS A 67 -10.87 -16.20 8.47
N HIS A 68 -9.81 -15.74 9.11
CA HIS A 68 -8.57 -16.51 9.22
C HIS A 68 -8.82 -17.87 9.88
N ASP A 69 -8.32 -18.93 9.25
CA ASP A 69 -8.36 -20.30 9.75
C ASP A 69 -7.00 -20.97 9.50
N LEU A 70 -6.18 -21.07 10.55
CA LEU A 70 -4.85 -21.68 10.44
C LEU A 70 -4.91 -23.23 10.46
N GLY A 71 -6.09 -23.82 10.65
CA GLY A 71 -6.29 -25.28 10.64
C GLY A 71 -6.37 -25.89 9.24
N VAL A 72 -6.43 -25.06 8.19
CA VAL A 72 -6.49 -25.50 6.79
C VAL A 72 -5.25 -25.03 6.01
N ALA A 73 -4.82 -25.81 5.02
CA ALA A 73 -3.58 -25.61 4.28
C ALA A 73 -3.81 -25.12 2.83
N VAL A 74 -4.72 -24.15 2.63
CA VAL A 74 -4.91 -23.50 1.32
C VAL A 74 -4.03 -22.25 1.13
N GLY A 75 -3.61 -21.64 2.24
CA GLY A 75 -2.61 -20.58 2.33
C GLY A 75 -1.56 -20.92 3.38
N ARG A 76 -0.91 -19.89 3.94
CA ARG A 76 0.02 -20.04 5.07
C ARG A 76 -0.73 -20.36 6.36
N GLN A 77 -0.05 -21.03 7.27
CA GLN A 77 -0.52 -21.32 8.63
C GLN A 77 0.36 -20.59 9.65
N ASP A 78 0.62 -19.30 9.40
CA ASP A 78 1.63 -18.52 10.11
C ASP A 78 0.98 -17.57 11.12
N ARG A 79 1.02 -17.99 12.39
CA ARG A 79 0.50 -17.21 13.52
C ARG A 79 1.31 -15.94 13.78
N GLN A 80 2.61 -15.93 13.47
CA GLN A 80 3.46 -14.77 13.69
C GLN A 80 3.12 -13.64 12.71
N THR A 81 2.87 -13.94 11.44
CA THR A 81 2.45 -12.93 10.46
C THR A 81 1.01 -12.47 10.68
N LEU A 82 0.14 -13.35 11.20
CA LEU A 82 -1.26 -13.05 11.47
C LEU A 82 -1.44 -11.86 12.42
N GLN A 83 -0.55 -11.71 13.42
CA GLN A 83 -0.61 -10.59 14.36
C GLN A 83 -0.38 -9.22 13.71
N TYR A 84 0.10 -9.17 12.46
CA TYR A 84 0.29 -7.94 11.69
C TYR A 84 -0.74 -7.77 10.58
N CYS A 85 -1.70 -8.70 10.46
CA CYS A 85 -2.75 -8.61 9.45
C CYS A 85 -3.79 -7.55 9.86
N PRO A 86 -4.17 -6.62 8.96
CA PRO A 86 -5.16 -5.60 9.27
C PRO A 86 -6.56 -6.18 9.58
N TYR A 87 -6.86 -7.37 9.05
CA TYR A 87 -8.13 -8.09 9.24
C TYR A 87 -8.15 -9.02 10.47
N TYR A 88 -7.08 -9.04 11.27
CA TYR A 88 -7.06 -9.83 12.51
C TYR A 88 -7.41 -8.95 13.70
N SER A 89 -8.45 -9.32 14.45
CA SER A 89 -8.90 -8.55 15.63
C SER A 89 -7.86 -8.52 16.75
N GLY A 90 -7.03 -9.56 16.87
CA GLY A 90 -5.92 -9.62 17.82
C GLY A 90 -4.60 -9.05 17.28
N LYS A 91 -4.65 -8.15 16.27
CA LYS A 91 -3.44 -7.57 15.70
C LYS A 91 -2.65 -6.75 16.72
N SER A 92 -1.35 -6.69 16.53
CA SER A 92 -0.45 -5.83 17.30
C SER A 92 -0.81 -4.36 17.12
N ALA A 93 -0.64 -3.58 18.19
CA ALA A 93 -0.81 -2.14 18.10
C ALA A 93 0.22 -1.54 17.12
N MET A 94 -0.26 -0.59 16.31
CA MET A 94 0.54 0.09 15.32
C MET A 94 0.87 1.51 15.80
N THR A 95 2.16 1.79 15.89
CA THR A 95 2.70 3.15 16.06
C THR A 95 3.72 3.40 14.95
N GLU A 96 4.05 4.65 14.62
CA GLU A 96 5.03 5.01 13.57
C GLU A 96 6.35 4.23 13.65
N ASN A 97 6.86 4.02 14.88
CA ASN A 97 8.13 3.34 15.13
C ASN A 97 7.99 1.84 15.33
N SER A 98 6.77 1.31 15.37
CA SER A 98 6.56 -0.13 15.55
C SER A 98 7.13 -0.92 14.38
N ARG A 99 7.81 -2.03 14.69
CA ARG A 99 8.38 -2.95 13.71
C ARG A 99 8.01 -4.39 14.06
N ARG A 100 7.90 -5.22 13.03
CA ARG A 100 7.90 -6.68 13.14
C ARG A 100 9.20 -7.10 13.82
N ALA A 101 9.11 -8.06 14.73
CA ALA A 101 10.27 -8.50 15.51
C ALA A 101 11.36 -9.12 14.63
N ASN A 102 10.96 -9.86 13.61
CA ASN A 102 11.83 -10.54 12.66
C ASN A 102 11.33 -10.30 11.23
N GLU A 103 12.22 -10.46 10.26
CA GLU A 103 11.81 -10.60 8.86
C GLU A 103 11.08 -11.93 8.69
N ASP A 104 9.80 -11.82 8.34
CA ASP A 104 8.92 -12.94 8.04
C ASP A 104 8.61 -13.01 6.54
N ALA A 105 7.95 -14.09 6.12
CA ALA A 105 7.65 -14.33 4.71
C ALA A 105 6.76 -13.23 4.08
N VAL A 106 5.93 -12.53 4.86
CA VAL A 106 5.12 -11.40 4.34
C VAL A 106 5.98 -10.17 4.15
N SER A 107 6.85 -9.85 5.12
CA SER A 107 7.75 -8.69 5.04
C SER A 107 8.76 -8.81 3.90
N PHE A 108 9.27 -10.02 3.65
CA PHE A 108 10.11 -10.30 2.49
C PHE A 108 9.36 -10.09 1.17
N GLU A 109 8.10 -10.52 1.12
CA GLU A 109 7.25 -10.38 -0.06
C GLU A 109 6.86 -8.94 -0.33
N ILE A 110 6.58 -8.13 0.71
CA ILE A 110 6.40 -6.67 0.61
C ILE A 110 7.63 -6.03 -0.03
N LYS A 111 8.82 -6.34 0.50
CA LYS A 111 10.10 -5.81 0.02
C LYS A 111 10.33 -6.21 -1.45
N ARG A 112 10.09 -7.48 -1.79
CA ARG A 112 10.24 -8.01 -3.15
C ARG A 112 9.27 -7.34 -4.12
N ILE A 113 7.97 -7.24 -3.79
CA ILE A 113 6.97 -6.60 -4.66
C ILE A 113 7.31 -5.13 -4.91
N LEU A 114 7.78 -4.41 -3.87
CA LEU A 114 8.26 -3.04 -4.01
C LEU A 114 9.42 -2.93 -5.00
N ILE A 115 10.43 -3.79 -4.88
CA ILE A 115 11.60 -3.81 -5.79
C ILE A 115 11.16 -4.13 -7.23
N ASP A 116 10.44 -5.23 -7.41
CA ASP A 116 10.07 -5.78 -8.73
C ASP A 116 9.12 -4.84 -9.52
N ASN A 117 8.43 -3.93 -8.82
CA ASN A 117 7.42 -3.03 -9.37
C ASN A 117 7.68 -1.57 -8.98
N PHE A 118 8.93 -1.17 -8.70
CA PHE A 118 9.21 0.19 -8.21
C PHE A 118 8.81 1.27 -9.23
N ASP A 119 8.98 1.01 -10.52
CA ASP A 119 8.49 1.85 -11.60
C ASP A 119 6.97 2.12 -11.51
N ARG A 120 6.21 1.07 -11.23
CA ARG A 120 4.76 1.14 -11.03
C ARG A 120 4.40 1.84 -9.72
N VAL A 121 5.20 1.71 -8.68
CA VAL A 121 5.05 2.51 -7.44
C VAL A 121 5.24 4.00 -7.74
N ILE A 122 6.25 4.39 -8.52
CA ILE A 122 6.45 5.79 -8.91
C ILE A 122 5.30 6.30 -9.79
N TYR A 123 4.83 5.49 -10.74
CA TYR A 123 3.65 5.83 -11.54
C TYR A 123 2.40 6.00 -10.67
N PHE A 124 2.19 5.09 -9.72
CA PHE A 124 1.08 5.14 -8.76
C PHE A 124 1.10 6.46 -7.99
N ILE A 125 2.24 6.82 -7.37
CA ILE A 125 2.42 8.07 -6.63
C ILE A 125 2.11 9.28 -7.51
N LYS A 126 2.68 9.34 -8.73
CA LYS A 126 2.39 10.43 -9.66
C LYS A 126 0.90 10.56 -9.95
N LYS A 127 0.18 9.44 -10.10
CA LYS A 127 -1.25 9.44 -10.44
C LYS A 127 -2.16 9.70 -9.26
N THR A 128 -1.79 9.30 -8.05
CA THR A 128 -2.65 9.44 -6.87
C THR A 128 -2.47 10.78 -6.17
N ILE A 129 -1.23 11.25 -6.00
CA ILE A 129 -0.96 12.51 -5.29
C ILE A 129 -0.53 13.65 -6.21
N GLY A 130 -0.25 13.35 -7.49
CA GLY A 130 0.19 14.36 -8.45
C GLY A 130 1.61 14.89 -8.21
N ILE A 131 2.48 14.07 -7.61
CA ILE A 131 3.90 14.39 -7.41
C ILE A 131 4.76 13.47 -8.28
N ARG A 132 5.50 14.05 -9.20
CA ARG A 132 6.51 13.38 -10.02
C ARG A 132 7.87 13.50 -9.32
N LEU A 133 8.29 12.40 -8.71
CA LEU A 133 9.59 12.32 -8.03
C LEU A 133 10.74 12.34 -9.03
N SER A 134 11.72 13.23 -8.84
CA SER A 134 12.99 13.23 -9.57
C SER A 134 13.81 11.99 -9.21
N HIS A 135 14.82 11.64 -10.02
CA HIS A 135 15.71 10.51 -9.72
C HIS A 135 16.32 10.61 -8.31
N ARG A 136 16.82 11.80 -7.93
CA ARG A 136 17.34 12.06 -6.58
C ARG A 136 16.26 11.89 -5.51
N GLY A 137 15.03 12.35 -5.77
CA GLY A 137 13.90 12.16 -4.85
C GLY A 137 13.50 10.70 -4.66
N GLN A 138 13.57 9.89 -5.73
CA GLN A 138 13.32 8.44 -5.66
C GLN A 138 14.39 7.73 -4.85
N MET A 139 15.66 8.03 -5.10
CA MET A 139 16.82 7.47 -4.39
C MET A 139 16.76 7.79 -2.89
N ALA A 140 16.56 9.06 -2.52
CA ALA A 140 16.49 9.47 -1.12
C ALA A 140 15.34 8.78 -0.35
N ARG A 141 14.17 8.59 -0.99
CA ARG A 141 13.05 7.86 -0.37
C ARG A 141 13.35 6.37 -0.22
N LEU A 142 14.02 5.74 -1.18
CA LEU A 142 14.46 4.35 -1.07
C LEU A 142 15.48 4.16 0.07
N GLU A 143 16.45 5.05 0.19
CA GLU A 143 17.44 5.04 1.29
C GLU A 143 16.75 5.22 2.65
N ASN A 144 15.80 6.16 2.78
CA ASN A 144 15.01 6.31 3.99
C ASN A 144 14.17 5.07 4.31
N TYR A 145 13.57 4.45 3.29
CA TYR A 145 12.82 3.20 3.45
C TYR A 145 13.75 2.05 3.89
N GLN A 146 14.98 1.98 3.37
CA GLN A 146 15.99 1.03 3.80
C GLN A 146 16.40 1.25 5.26
N ASN A 147 16.80 2.48 5.59
CA ASN A 147 17.28 2.85 6.92
C ASN A 147 16.22 2.64 7.99
N SER A 148 14.95 2.92 7.66
CA SER A 148 13.83 2.70 8.57
C SER A 148 13.35 1.23 8.59
N ARG A 149 13.90 0.36 7.74
CA ARG A 149 13.42 -0.99 7.45
C ARG A 149 11.91 -0.99 7.22
N GLY A 150 11.45 -0.15 6.30
CA GLY A 150 10.03 0.15 6.09
C GLY A 150 9.15 -1.08 5.81
N TRP A 151 9.71 -2.13 5.21
CA TRP A 151 9.00 -3.40 4.97
C TRP A 151 8.66 -4.17 6.26
N LEU A 152 9.30 -3.83 7.38
CA LEU A 152 9.01 -4.36 8.70
C LEU A 152 8.05 -3.50 9.51
N TYR A 153 7.54 -2.40 8.97
CA TYR A 153 6.51 -1.65 9.66
C TYR A 153 5.30 -2.54 9.99
N THR A 154 4.77 -2.47 11.21
CA THR A 154 3.67 -3.37 11.64
C THR A 154 2.38 -3.14 10.83
N GLY A 155 2.17 -1.92 10.34
CA GLY A 155 1.07 -1.60 9.42
C GLY A 155 1.30 -2.03 7.98
N ALA A 156 2.50 -2.51 7.62
CA ALA A 156 2.79 -2.94 6.26
C ALA A 156 2.11 -4.29 5.95
N ASN A 157 1.39 -4.34 4.83
CA ASN A 157 0.73 -5.54 4.33
C ASN A 157 0.85 -5.59 2.79
N LEU A 158 0.42 -6.69 2.17
CA LEU A 158 0.62 -6.90 0.74
C LEU A 158 -0.21 -5.98 -0.17
N ILE A 159 -1.25 -5.33 0.35
CA ILE A 159 -2.20 -4.52 -0.44
C ILE A 159 -2.03 -3.01 -0.22
N ASN A 160 -1.05 -2.57 0.60
CA ASN A 160 -0.81 -1.14 0.89
C ASN A 160 0.64 -0.66 0.60
N ILE A 161 1.44 -1.48 -0.09
CA ILE A 161 2.89 -1.29 -0.27
C ILE A 161 3.29 0.13 -0.73
N PRO A 162 2.68 0.74 -1.76
CA PRO A 162 3.10 2.08 -2.21
C PRO A 162 2.91 3.16 -1.16
N TRP A 163 1.84 3.05 -0.36
CA TRP A 163 1.53 4.01 0.67
C TRP A 163 2.47 3.89 1.86
N ILE A 164 2.81 2.66 2.25
CA ILE A 164 3.80 2.44 3.31
C ILE A 164 5.20 2.85 2.86
N PHE A 165 5.52 2.71 1.57
CA PHE A 165 6.74 3.30 1.01
C PHE A 165 6.79 4.83 1.21
N LEU A 166 5.69 5.53 0.95
CA LEU A 166 5.60 6.98 1.19
C LEU A 166 5.68 7.33 2.67
N TYR A 167 4.90 6.64 3.51
CA TYR A 167 4.85 6.84 4.96
C TYR A 167 6.23 6.67 5.62
N GLN A 168 6.94 5.59 5.27
CA GLN A 168 8.27 5.28 5.82
C GLN A 168 9.41 6.03 5.10
N GLY A 169 9.12 6.72 4.00
CA GLY A 169 10.09 7.50 3.22
C GLY A 169 10.50 8.82 3.88
N ARG A 170 9.90 9.18 5.03
CA ARG A 170 10.08 10.43 5.78
C ARG A 170 9.73 11.69 4.98
N ALA A 171 9.89 12.85 5.61
CA ALA A 171 9.78 14.15 4.96
C ALA A 171 10.82 14.27 3.84
N GLY A 172 10.44 14.89 2.73
CA GLY A 172 11.34 15.20 1.63
C GLY A 172 10.98 16.52 0.97
N THR A 173 11.97 17.20 0.42
CA THR A 173 11.77 18.48 -0.24
C THR A 173 10.92 18.34 -1.51
N LEU A 174 10.04 19.32 -1.74
CA LEU A 174 9.33 19.51 -3.00
C LEU A 174 10.20 20.22 -4.06
N ALA A 175 11.35 20.78 -3.67
CA ALA A 175 12.31 21.35 -4.60
C ALA A 175 12.78 20.31 -5.62
N GLY A 176 12.76 20.67 -6.90
CA GLY A 176 13.13 19.79 -8.01
C GLY A 176 12.18 18.62 -8.25
N GLN A 177 11.05 18.54 -7.56
CA GLN A 177 9.97 17.59 -7.85
C GLN A 177 8.96 18.26 -8.80
N GLY A 178 8.32 17.49 -9.68
CA GLY A 178 7.25 18.01 -10.53
C GLY A 178 5.90 17.89 -9.82
N ILE A 179 5.17 18.99 -9.65
CA ILE A 179 3.90 19.04 -8.93
C ILE A 179 2.76 19.16 -9.95
N THR A 180 2.25 18.03 -10.44
CA THR A 180 1.13 18.04 -11.40
C THR A 180 -0.22 18.27 -10.74
N ASN A 181 -0.34 18.08 -9.43
CA ASN A 181 -1.54 18.41 -8.67
C ASN A 181 -1.75 19.94 -8.62
N GLU A 182 -2.83 20.42 -9.22
CA GLU A 182 -3.12 21.86 -9.33
C GLU A 182 -3.44 22.46 -7.97
N THR A 183 -4.23 21.77 -7.14
CA THR A 183 -4.54 22.19 -5.78
C THR A 183 -3.28 22.41 -4.95
N ILE A 184 -2.27 21.53 -5.07
CA ILE A 184 -0.98 21.72 -4.39
C ILE A 184 -0.25 22.95 -4.93
N ARG A 185 -0.29 23.21 -6.24
CA ARG A 185 0.34 24.41 -6.81
C ARG A 185 -0.36 25.69 -6.32
N ASP A 186 -1.68 25.69 -6.32
CA ASP A 186 -2.50 26.85 -5.91
C ASP A 186 -2.26 27.22 -4.44
N VAL A 187 -2.20 26.22 -3.54
CA VAL A 187 -1.90 26.51 -2.12
C VAL A 187 -0.47 27.01 -1.89
N LEU A 188 0.49 26.59 -2.72
CA LEU A 188 1.87 27.09 -2.63
C LEU A 188 1.96 28.56 -3.09
N VAL A 189 1.31 28.91 -4.20
CA VAL A 189 1.26 30.31 -4.69
C VAL A 189 0.51 31.21 -3.73
N ALA A 190 -0.55 30.70 -3.08
CA ALA A 190 -1.29 31.45 -2.08
C ALA A 190 -0.49 31.66 -0.78
N TRP A 191 0.44 30.75 -0.46
CA TRP A 191 1.33 30.87 0.69
C TRP A 191 2.48 31.85 0.44
N ASP A 192 3.05 31.84 -0.77
CA ASP A 192 4.14 32.74 -1.17
C ASP A 192 3.98 33.12 -2.64
N ASP A 193 3.65 34.40 -2.90
CA ASP A 193 3.33 34.93 -4.22
C ASP A 193 4.55 35.04 -5.16
N ASP A 194 5.76 34.90 -4.62
CA ASP A 194 6.97 34.80 -5.43
C ASP A 194 7.17 33.38 -6.00
N ILE A 195 6.41 32.38 -5.53
CA ILE A 195 6.48 31.02 -6.07
C ILE A 195 5.86 30.99 -7.46
N THR A 196 6.66 30.56 -8.43
CA THR A 196 6.19 30.24 -9.78
C THR A 196 6.56 28.81 -10.16
N PHE A 197 6.01 28.32 -11.26
CA PHE A 197 6.27 26.98 -11.76
C PHE A 197 6.83 27.03 -13.18
N ASP A 198 7.82 26.17 -13.45
CA ASP A 198 8.34 25.99 -14.80
C ASP A 198 7.44 25.10 -15.68
N SER A 199 7.83 24.89 -16.94
CA SER A 199 7.10 24.01 -17.87
C SER A 199 6.99 22.54 -17.44
N TYR A 200 7.75 22.14 -16.42
CA TYR A 200 7.76 20.80 -15.84
C TYR A 200 6.97 20.72 -14.52
N ASN A 201 6.29 21.80 -14.14
CA ASN A 201 5.61 22.03 -12.88
C ASN A 201 6.54 21.92 -11.65
N GLN A 202 7.80 22.30 -11.80
CA GLN A 202 8.75 22.40 -10.68
C GLN A 202 8.72 23.82 -10.10
N ILE A 203 8.89 23.93 -8.79
CA ILE A 203 8.97 25.22 -8.10
C ILE A 203 10.20 25.99 -8.60
N VAL A 204 9.98 27.22 -9.06
CA VAL A 204 11.03 28.18 -9.40
C VAL A 204 11.17 29.13 -8.21
N PHE A 205 12.32 29.07 -7.54
CA PHE A 205 12.60 29.90 -6.38
C PHE A 205 13.05 31.30 -6.78
N PRO A 206 12.67 32.34 -6.03
CA PRO A 206 13.09 33.71 -6.29
C PRO A 206 14.60 33.86 -6.03
N ALA A 207 15.26 34.71 -6.81
CA ALA A 207 16.69 34.96 -6.61
C ALA A 207 16.95 35.51 -5.19
N GLY A 208 17.85 34.86 -4.45
CA GLY A 208 18.23 35.28 -3.10
C GLY A 208 17.26 34.88 -1.98
N LYS A 209 16.16 34.18 -2.29
CA LYS A 209 15.19 33.69 -1.31
C LYS A 209 15.27 32.16 -1.21
N TYR A 210 15.51 31.66 -0.01
CA TYR A 210 15.47 30.22 0.28
C TYR A 210 14.10 29.88 0.86
N LEU A 211 13.43 28.89 0.27
CA LEU A 211 12.15 28.37 0.76
C LEU A 211 12.29 26.88 1.02
N ASP A 212 12.12 26.49 2.29
CA ASP A 212 12.13 25.10 2.71
C ASP A 212 10.73 24.50 2.62
N ILE A 213 10.40 23.97 1.44
CA ILE A 213 9.09 23.37 1.19
C ILE A 213 9.23 21.85 1.23
N ASN A 214 8.62 21.22 2.22
CA ASN A 214 8.70 19.78 2.46
C ASN A 214 7.33 19.12 2.39
N ILE A 215 7.32 17.86 1.94
CA ILE A 215 6.17 16.97 1.96
C ILE A 215 6.45 15.78 2.88
N SER A 216 5.51 15.48 3.77
CA SER A 216 5.55 14.36 4.70
C SER A 216 4.25 13.56 4.67
N PHE A 217 4.33 12.28 5.06
CA PHE A 217 3.20 11.38 5.15
C PHE A 217 3.11 10.87 6.59
N LEU A 218 2.02 11.18 7.26
CA LEU A 218 1.84 11.04 8.70
C LEU A 218 0.54 10.29 9.00
N ASP A 219 0.30 9.99 10.27
CA ASP A 219 -0.98 9.50 10.79
C ASP A 219 -1.57 8.31 10.03
N HIS A 220 -0.77 7.27 9.78
CA HIS A 220 -1.27 6.04 9.19
C HIS A 220 -2.34 5.40 10.09
N ARG A 221 -3.53 5.13 9.54
CA ARG A 221 -4.67 4.55 10.24
C ARG A 221 -5.19 3.33 9.49
N GLN A 222 -5.57 2.29 10.24
CA GLN A 222 -6.14 1.04 9.73
C GLN A 222 -7.32 0.60 10.59
N ASN A 223 -8.52 0.63 10.03
CA ASN A 223 -9.76 0.22 10.69
C ASN A 223 -10.51 -0.81 9.84
N ILE A 224 -11.28 -1.67 10.49
CA ILE A 224 -12.25 -2.54 9.79
C ILE A 224 -13.63 -1.93 10.00
N VAL A 225 -14.30 -1.59 8.91
CA VAL A 225 -15.68 -1.09 8.87
C VAL A 225 -16.46 -2.03 7.96
N ASP A 226 -17.49 -2.70 8.50
CA ASP A 226 -18.32 -3.65 7.75
C ASP A 226 -17.51 -4.64 6.90
N GLU A 227 -16.57 -5.34 7.55
CA GLU A 227 -15.65 -6.32 6.94
C GLU A 227 -14.66 -5.77 5.89
N THR A 228 -14.70 -4.45 5.63
CA THR A 228 -13.84 -3.72 4.70
C THR A 228 -12.69 -3.07 5.44
N LEU A 229 -11.50 -3.07 4.85
CA LEU A 229 -10.35 -2.33 5.38
C LEU A 229 -10.44 -0.86 4.95
N ASP A 230 -10.71 0.01 5.93
CA ASP A 230 -10.55 1.45 5.79
C ASP A 230 -9.13 1.84 6.23
N GLU A 231 -8.35 2.38 5.31
CA GLU A 231 -6.95 2.71 5.53
C GLU A 231 -6.62 4.08 4.93
N SER A 232 -5.84 4.88 5.67
CA SER A 232 -5.50 6.23 5.24
C SER A 232 -4.18 6.73 5.81
N ILE A 233 -3.61 7.75 5.15
CA ILE A 233 -2.49 8.57 5.65
C ILE A 233 -2.84 10.05 5.50
N ALA A 234 -2.22 10.90 6.30
CA ALA A 234 -2.24 12.34 6.11
C ALA A 234 -1.02 12.75 5.28
N MET A 235 -1.23 13.40 4.14
CA MET A 235 -0.19 14.12 3.41
C MET A 235 -0.13 15.55 3.96
N ARG A 236 1.06 15.99 4.38
CA ARG A 236 1.28 17.33 4.91
C ARG A 236 2.40 18.02 4.16
N ILE A 237 2.13 19.25 3.71
CA ILE A 237 3.11 20.14 3.11
C ILE A 237 3.43 21.24 4.11
N THR A 238 4.71 21.44 4.38
CA THR A 238 5.21 22.47 5.28
C THR A 238 6.16 23.42 4.58
N GLY A 239 6.13 24.69 4.98
CA GLY A 239 7.07 25.72 4.57
C GLY A 239 8.19 25.91 5.59
N ASN A 240 8.78 27.11 5.55
CA ASN A 240 9.82 27.55 6.49
C ASN A 240 9.39 27.34 7.95
N ASP A 241 10.35 26.99 8.80
CA ASP A 241 10.15 26.74 10.24
C ASP A 241 9.06 25.70 10.58
N GLY A 242 8.66 24.87 9.60
CA GLY A 242 7.65 23.83 9.78
C GLY A 242 6.21 24.33 9.72
N GLU A 243 5.95 25.56 9.24
CA GLU A 243 4.60 26.09 9.03
C GLU A 243 3.78 25.14 8.15
N VAL A 244 2.56 24.81 8.56
CA VAL A 244 1.68 23.92 7.78
C VAL A 244 0.99 24.72 6.68
N ILE A 245 1.39 24.48 5.44
CA ILE A 245 0.78 25.09 4.24
C ILE A 245 -0.47 24.34 3.83
N HIS A 246 -0.40 23.00 3.86
CA HIS A 246 -1.49 22.15 3.37
C HIS A 246 -1.52 20.81 4.10
N THR A 247 -2.71 20.29 4.33
CA THR A 247 -2.91 18.92 4.83
C THR A 247 -4.10 18.31 4.11
N GLU A 248 -3.92 17.10 3.61
CA GLU A 248 -4.94 16.30 2.96
C GLU A 248 -4.92 14.88 3.52
N ARG A 249 -6.10 14.26 3.67
CA ARG A 249 -6.19 12.84 3.98
C ARG A 249 -6.32 12.03 2.71
N ILE A 250 -5.42 11.07 2.55
CA ILE A 250 -5.44 10.13 1.44
C ILE A 250 -6.03 8.81 1.93
N THR A 251 -7.20 8.45 1.42
CA THR A 251 -7.78 7.11 1.61
C THR A 251 -7.21 6.14 0.60
N PHE A 252 -6.86 4.94 1.04
CA PHE A 252 -6.20 3.97 0.20
C PHE A 252 -7.20 3.30 -0.75
N ASN A 253 -6.86 3.29 -2.04
CA ASN A 253 -7.47 2.39 -3.00
C ASN A 253 -6.58 1.14 -3.13
N HIS A 254 -6.89 0.09 -2.36
CA HIS A 254 -6.11 -1.16 -2.33
C HIS A 254 -6.11 -1.91 -3.67
N ASP A 255 -7.13 -1.71 -4.49
CA ASP A 255 -7.25 -2.35 -5.81
C ASP A 255 -6.35 -1.71 -6.86
N TYR A 256 -6.07 -0.41 -6.75
CA TYR A 256 -5.43 0.32 -7.85
C TYR A 256 -4.00 -0.17 -8.09
N PHE A 257 -3.17 -0.26 -7.04
CA PHE A 257 -1.81 -0.78 -7.20
C PHE A 257 -1.81 -2.25 -7.61
N THR A 258 -2.72 -3.04 -7.06
CA THR A 258 -2.90 -4.45 -7.40
C THR A 258 -3.22 -4.64 -8.88
N ARG A 259 -4.18 -3.89 -9.43
CA ARG A 259 -4.50 -3.89 -10.87
C ARG A 259 -3.32 -3.40 -11.71
N LEU A 260 -2.57 -2.41 -11.22
CA LEU A 260 -1.39 -1.90 -11.92
C LEU A 260 -0.32 -2.97 -12.08
N ILE A 261 -0.02 -3.73 -11.01
CA ILE A 261 1.02 -4.77 -11.07
C ILE A 261 0.59 -6.03 -11.83
N ASN A 262 -0.72 -6.32 -11.88
CA ASN A 262 -1.28 -7.42 -12.68
C ASN A 262 -1.63 -7.02 -14.12
N SER A 263 -1.47 -5.74 -14.49
CA SER A 263 -1.70 -5.30 -15.86
C SER A 263 -0.68 -5.94 -16.83
N GLY A 264 -1.18 -6.51 -17.92
CA GLY A 264 -0.37 -6.98 -19.05
C GLY A 264 0.22 -5.84 -19.90
N ASN A 265 -0.02 -4.58 -19.52
CA ASN A 265 0.55 -3.44 -20.20
C ASN A 265 2.00 -3.23 -19.74
N HIS A 266 2.93 -3.74 -20.54
CA HIS A 266 4.36 -3.62 -20.29
C HIS A 266 5.00 -2.37 -20.93
N GLN A 267 4.25 -1.58 -21.71
CA GLN A 267 4.75 -0.40 -22.42
C GLN A 267 5.29 0.68 -21.47
N PHE A 268 4.74 0.75 -20.25
CA PHE A 268 5.12 1.74 -19.25
C PHE A 268 6.07 1.20 -18.17
N ARG A 269 6.68 0.03 -18.38
CA ARG A 269 7.71 -0.47 -17.49
C ARG A 269 8.98 0.38 -17.62
N ASN A 270 9.62 0.66 -16.49
CA ASN A 270 10.90 1.36 -16.44
C ASN A 270 11.95 0.51 -15.70
N PRO A 271 12.81 -0.23 -16.44
CA PRO A 271 13.83 -1.08 -15.85
C PRO A 271 14.85 -0.33 -14.98
N GLU A 272 15.14 0.94 -15.26
CA GLU A 272 16.10 1.73 -14.48
C GLU A 272 15.59 1.98 -13.07
N GLN A 273 14.29 2.24 -12.91
CA GLN A 273 13.68 2.41 -11.59
C GLN A 273 13.68 1.10 -10.80
N VAL A 274 13.39 -0.02 -11.46
CA VAL A 274 13.48 -1.35 -10.85
C VAL A 274 14.92 -1.65 -10.42
N ALA A 275 15.90 -1.33 -11.27
CA ALA A 275 17.32 -1.51 -10.96
C ALA A 275 17.77 -0.62 -9.79
N LEU A 276 17.30 0.63 -9.73
CA LEU A 276 17.57 1.56 -8.62
C LEU A 276 17.07 0.96 -7.29
N ALA A 277 15.81 0.55 -7.22
CA ALA A 277 15.25 -0.09 -6.02
C ALA A 277 16.01 -1.36 -5.63
N ALA A 278 16.37 -2.19 -6.62
CA ALA A 278 17.17 -3.39 -6.38
C ALA A 278 18.56 -3.06 -5.82
N SER A 279 19.22 -2.01 -6.29
CA SER A 279 20.57 -1.64 -5.82
C SER A 279 20.61 -1.15 -4.38
N ILE A 280 19.51 -0.57 -3.90
CA ILE A 280 19.39 -0.01 -2.55
C ILE A 280 18.81 -1.06 -1.60
N LEU A 281 17.77 -1.78 -2.02
CA LEU A 281 17.02 -2.63 -1.12
C LEU A 281 17.43 -4.11 -1.15
N LYS A 282 18.18 -4.62 -2.13
CA LYS A 282 18.51 -6.07 -2.14
C LYS A 282 19.34 -6.48 -0.91
#